data_AF-A0A5U6MH61-F1
#
_entry.id   AF-A0A5U6MH61-F1
#
_cell.length_a   1.000
_cell.length_b   1.000
_cell.length_c   1.000
_cell.angle_alpha   90.00
_cell.angle_beta   90.00
_cell.angle_gamma   90.00
#
_symmetry.space_group_name_H-M   'P 1'
#
loop_
_entity.id
_entity.type
_entity.pdbx_description
1 polymer ?
#
loop_
_entity_poly.entity_id
_entity_poly.type
_entity_poly.pdbx_seq_one_letter_code
_entity_poly.pdbx_strand_id
1 'polypeptide(L)'
;YGVSESDVELSEVREAASTGAPSDARSVPRYMHGLCTLVCRAFGVECYIGGRWRSSGSLKRHVCFYGPGTRPEIAAYAFDVLSRQMKAARKAYQDRHCKRCKPATRTARGDQFCEGWCSGAARVIQEFGVSPQEAGLMERYTQRLRECRDVRDGEMREAKDCRGADRAVTAGYYEGRNAKLHQGVNGRGDAPLNIGRS
;
A
#
# COMPACT_ATOMS: atom_id res chain seq x y z
N TYR A 1 -15.82 32.72 13.88
CA TYR A 1 -14.88 31.59 13.99
C TYR A 1 -14.22 31.41 12.65
N GLY A 2 -13.04 32.01 12.47
CA GLY A 2 -12.33 32.06 11.20
C GLY A 2 -11.57 30.76 10.96
N VAL A 3 -11.76 30.17 9.79
CA VAL A 3 -10.93 29.10 9.26
C VAL A 3 -9.51 29.67 9.14
N SER A 4 -8.53 29.07 9.81
CA SER A 4 -7.13 29.50 9.68
C SER A 4 -6.61 29.20 8.27
N GLU A 5 -5.62 29.93 7.77
CA GLU A 5 -5.03 29.67 6.44
C GLU A 5 -4.52 28.21 6.32
N SER A 6 -4.04 27.63 7.43
CA SER A 6 -3.69 26.22 7.52
C SER A 6 -4.89 25.27 7.41
N ASP A 7 -6.08 25.63 7.88
CA ASP A 7 -7.29 24.82 7.69
C ASP A 7 -7.78 24.84 6.23
N VAL A 8 -7.54 25.93 5.50
CA VAL A 8 -7.87 26.03 4.07
C VAL A 8 -6.94 25.14 3.24
N GLU A 9 -5.63 25.20 3.45
CA GLU A 9 -4.68 24.34 2.74
C GLU A 9 -4.95 22.84 2.99
N LEU A 10 -5.24 22.45 4.24
CA LEU A 10 -5.53 21.05 4.57
C LEU A 10 -6.86 20.55 3.98
N SER A 11 -7.75 21.45 3.53
CA SER A 11 -9.00 21.07 2.86
C SER A 11 -8.78 20.49 1.46
N GLU A 12 -7.60 20.71 0.87
CA GLU A 12 -7.22 20.15 -0.43
C GLU A 12 -6.82 18.66 -0.34
N VAL A 13 -6.51 18.18 0.87
CA VAL A 13 -6.15 16.79 1.12
C VAL A 13 -7.41 15.95 1.27
N ARG A 14 -7.52 14.93 0.42
CA ARG A 14 -8.60 13.94 0.47
C ARG A 14 -8.11 12.66 1.10
N GLU A 15 -9.04 11.83 1.57
CA GLU A 15 -8.76 10.47 2.03
C GLU A 15 -9.56 9.45 1.22
N ALA A 16 -8.96 8.30 0.91
CA ALA A 16 -9.67 7.16 0.35
C ALA A 16 -9.16 5.85 0.93
N ALA A 17 -10.08 4.95 1.26
CA ALA A 17 -9.77 3.66 1.85
C ALA A 17 -9.75 2.53 0.80
N SER A 18 -8.74 1.67 0.89
CA SER A 18 -8.74 0.37 0.21
C SER A 18 -9.93 -0.50 0.65
N THR A 19 -10.35 -1.44 -0.18
CA THR A 19 -11.39 -2.42 0.18
C THR A 19 -10.97 -3.33 1.35
N GLY A 20 -9.66 -3.56 1.51
CA GLY A 20 -9.08 -4.26 2.63
C GLY A 20 -7.58 -4.49 2.49
N ALA A 21 -6.95 -5.00 3.54
CA ALA A 21 -5.53 -5.30 3.56
C ALA A 21 -5.20 -6.73 3.09
N PRO A 22 -3.95 -6.98 2.65
CA PRO A 22 -3.49 -8.35 2.38
C PRO A 22 -3.31 -9.17 3.66
N SER A 23 -3.27 -8.54 4.84
CA SER A 23 -3.21 -9.18 6.14
C SER A 23 -4.10 -8.48 7.16
N ASP A 24 -4.87 -9.25 7.92
CA ASP A 24 -5.65 -8.79 9.09
C ASP A 24 -4.87 -8.93 10.41
N ALA A 25 -3.56 -9.24 10.36
CA ALA A 25 -2.75 -9.50 11.54
C ALA A 25 -2.70 -8.28 12.49
N ARG A 26 -2.64 -8.55 13.80
CA ARG A 26 -2.49 -7.49 14.82
C ARG A 26 -1.18 -6.73 14.62
N SER A 27 -0.08 -7.46 14.47
CA SER A 27 1.22 -6.91 14.06
C SER A 27 1.34 -6.96 12.54
N VAL A 28 1.53 -5.79 11.93
CA VAL A 28 1.53 -5.61 10.48
C VAL A 28 2.78 -6.29 9.89
N PRO A 29 2.65 -7.19 8.93
CA PRO A 29 3.82 -7.79 8.29
C PRO A 29 4.58 -6.78 7.43
N ARG A 30 5.91 -6.88 7.39
CA ARG A 30 6.79 -6.03 6.57
C ARG A 30 6.38 -5.95 5.11
N TYR A 31 5.95 -7.05 4.47
CA TYR A 31 5.49 -6.99 3.08
C TYR A 31 4.25 -6.10 2.88
N MET A 32 3.37 -5.99 3.89
CA MET A 32 2.20 -5.10 3.80
C MET A 32 2.65 -3.65 3.85
N HIS A 33 3.60 -3.33 4.73
CA HIS A 33 4.24 -2.02 4.75
C HIS A 33 4.96 -1.71 3.42
N GLY A 34 5.73 -2.67 2.89
CA GLY A 34 6.39 -2.53 1.59
C GLY A 34 5.41 -2.26 0.45
N LEU A 35 4.23 -2.89 0.47
CA LEU A 35 3.17 -2.62 -0.51
C LEU A 35 2.56 -1.22 -0.33
N CYS A 36 2.35 -0.76 0.91
CA CYS A 36 1.92 0.61 1.18
C CYS A 36 2.93 1.61 0.63
N THR A 37 4.22 1.45 0.96
CA THR A 37 5.30 2.34 0.51
C THR A 37 5.40 2.39 -1.01
N LEU A 38 5.28 1.24 -1.68
CA LEU A 38 5.24 1.17 -3.14
C LEU A 38 4.12 2.03 -3.72
N VAL A 39 2.90 1.92 -3.18
CA VAL A 39 1.75 2.69 -3.64
C VAL A 39 1.91 4.17 -3.30
N CYS A 40 2.31 4.52 -2.08
CA CYS A 40 2.58 5.91 -1.68
C CYS A 40 3.51 6.61 -2.67
N ARG A 41 4.64 5.97 -3.00
CA ARG A 41 5.62 6.50 -3.96
C ARG A 41 5.08 6.57 -5.39
N ALA A 42 4.31 5.58 -5.82
CA ALA A 42 3.76 5.53 -7.17
C ALA A 42 2.72 6.63 -7.46
N PHE A 43 2.06 7.17 -6.43
CA PHE A 43 0.99 8.15 -6.58
C PHE A 43 1.22 9.48 -5.86
N GLY A 44 2.34 9.63 -5.15
CA GLY A 44 2.64 10.86 -4.40
C GLY A 44 1.61 11.11 -3.31
N VAL A 45 1.29 10.06 -2.56
CA VAL A 45 0.34 10.05 -1.44
C VAL A 45 1.01 9.47 -0.21
N GLU A 46 0.39 9.65 0.95
CA GLU A 46 0.76 8.94 2.18
C GLU A 46 -0.40 8.07 2.65
N CYS A 47 -0.15 7.23 3.64
CA CYS A 47 -1.21 6.36 4.16
C CYS A 47 -1.08 6.04 5.64
N TYR A 48 -2.17 5.57 6.21
CA TYR A 48 -2.20 4.94 7.53
C TYR A 48 -3.04 3.65 7.48
N ILE A 49 -2.80 2.75 8.43
CA ILE A 49 -3.49 1.46 8.49
C ILE A 49 -4.65 1.54 9.48
N GLY A 50 -5.87 1.46 8.95
CA GLY A 50 -7.10 1.39 9.73
C GLY A 50 -7.55 -0.04 10.03
N GLY A 51 -8.55 -0.14 10.90
CA GLY A 51 -9.20 -1.41 11.25
C GLY A 51 -10.68 -1.21 11.52
N ARG A 52 -11.51 -2.17 11.11
CA ARG A 52 -12.92 -2.24 11.45
C ARG A 52 -13.23 -3.62 12.00
N TRP A 53 -13.90 -3.67 13.15
CA TRP A 53 -14.39 -4.94 13.69
C TRP A 53 -15.55 -5.47 12.84
N ARG A 54 -15.47 -6.73 12.43
CA ARG A 54 -16.58 -7.46 11.82
C ARG A 54 -17.56 -7.87 12.92
N SER A 55 -18.81 -8.14 12.54
CA SER A 55 -19.82 -8.73 13.45
C SER A 55 -19.36 -10.03 14.09
N SER A 56 -18.47 -10.78 13.42
CA SER A 56 -17.83 -12.00 13.95
C SER A 56 -16.78 -11.76 15.04
N GLY A 57 -16.52 -10.51 15.43
CA GLY A 57 -15.46 -10.17 16.39
C GLY A 57 -14.04 -10.23 15.81
N SER A 58 -13.88 -10.47 14.51
CA SER A 58 -12.57 -10.42 13.84
C SER A 58 -12.25 -9.01 13.33
N LEU A 59 -10.99 -8.59 13.45
CA LEU A 59 -10.52 -7.33 12.90
C LEU A 59 -10.35 -7.44 11.37
N LYS A 60 -10.94 -6.51 10.61
CA LYS A 60 -10.68 -6.30 9.19
C LYS A 60 -9.77 -5.07 9.03
N ARG A 61 -8.55 -5.27 8.56
CA ARG A 61 -7.61 -4.19 8.26
C ARG A 61 -7.92 -3.60 6.88
N HIS A 62 -7.65 -2.32 6.73
CA HIS A 62 -7.65 -1.59 5.47
C HIS A 62 -6.55 -0.51 5.53
N VAL A 63 -6.14 -0.02 4.37
CA VAL A 63 -5.22 1.11 4.26
C VAL A 63 -6.02 2.32 3.80
N CYS A 64 -5.88 3.44 4.50
CA CYS A 64 -6.39 4.74 4.10
C CYS A 64 -5.25 5.55 3.52
N PHE A 65 -5.39 5.93 2.25
CA PHE A 65 -4.49 6.84 1.58
C PHE A 65 -5.01 8.26 1.72
N TYR A 66 -4.11 9.22 1.79
CA TYR A 66 -4.43 10.64 1.77
C TYR A 66 -3.45 11.41 0.89
N GLY A 67 -3.89 12.53 0.35
CA GLY A 67 -3.16 13.24 -0.69
C GLY A 67 -4.00 14.28 -1.42
N PRO A 68 -3.37 15.12 -2.25
CA PRO A 68 -4.07 16.16 -2.99
C PRO A 68 -4.92 15.57 -4.13
N GLY A 69 -6.05 16.23 -4.42
CA GLY A 69 -6.90 15.90 -5.56
C GLY A 69 -7.46 14.47 -5.49
N THR A 70 -7.48 13.76 -6.61
CA THR A 70 -8.03 12.39 -6.72
C THR A 70 -6.99 11.28 -6.54
N ARG A 71 -5.76 11.62 -6.14
CA ARG A 71 -4.66 10.65 -5.99
C ARG A 71 -4.96 9.58 -4.94
N PRO A 72 -5.57 9.89 -3.78
CA PRO A 72 -5.90 8.88 -2.77
C PRO A 72 -6.82 7.78 -3.31
N GLU A 73 -7.84 8.13 -4.08
CA GLU A 73 -8.80 7.19 -4.66
C GLU A 73 -8.10 6.24 -5.66
N ILE A 74 -7.22 6.80 -6.50
CA ILE A 74 -6.42 6.02 -7.45
C ILE A 74 -5.46 5.10 -6.69
N ALA A 75 -4.80 5.58 -5.64
CA ALA A 75 -3.88 4.82 -4.81
C ALA A 75 -4.59 3.67 -4.07
N ALA A 76 -5.76 3.90 -3.50
CA ALA A 76 -6.57 2.87 -2.86
C ALA A 76 -6.95 1.74 -3.83
N TYR A 77 -7.36 2.10 -5.05
CA TYR A 77 -7.64 1.13 -6.11
C TYR A 77 -6.38 0.36 -6.53
N ALA A 78 -5.26 1.05 -6.74
CA ALA A 78 -3.98 0.44 -7.09
C ALA A 78 -3.50 -0.54 -6.01
N PHE A 79 -3.61 -0.17 -4.74
CA PHE A 79 -3.30 -1.03 -3.61
C PHE A 79 -4.15 -2.30 -3.60
N ASP A 80 -5.46 -2.18 -3.86
CA ASP A 80 -6.36 -3.32 -3.95
C ASP A 80 -5.98 -4.26 -5.11
N VAL A 81 -5.59 -3.71 -6.27
CA VAL A 81 -5.12 -4.48 -7.44
C VAL A 81 -3.82 -5.22 -7.12
N LEU A 82 -2.81 -4.52 -6.63
CA LEU A 82 -1.50 -5.11 -6.33
C LEU A 82 -1.58 -6.11 -5.17
N SER A 83 -2.42 -5.84 -4.16
CA SER A 83 -2.71 -6.79 -3.08
C SER A 83 -3.26 -8.10 -3.62
N ARG A 84 -4.20 -8.06 -4.58
CA ARG A 84 -4.74 -9.28 -5.21
C ARG A 84 -3.67 -10.04 -5.99
N GLN A 85 -2.86 -9.36 -6.79
CA GLN A 85 -1.77 -9.98 -7.57
C GLN A 85 -0.75 -10.66 -6.65
N MET A 86 -0.27 -9.94 -5.64
CA MET A 86 0.68 -10.48 -4.67
C MET A 86 0.11 -11.68 -3.91
N LYS A 87 -1.13 -11.62 -3.44
CA LYS A 87 -1.78 -12.74 -2.73
C LYS A 87 -1.94 -13.98 -3.62
N ALA A 88 -2.31 -13.79 -4.89
CA ALA A 88 -2.40 -14.88 -5.86
C ALA A 88 -1.04 -15.52 -6.10
N ALA A 89 0.00 -14.71 -6.35
CA ALA A 89 1.37 -15.17 -6.54
C ALA A 89 1.92 -15.90 -5.31
N ARG A 90 1.69 -15.35 -4.11
CA ARG A 90 2.05 -15.97 -2.83
C ARG A 90 1.40 -17.35 -2.69
N LYS A 91 0.10 -17.45 -2.98
CA LYS A 91 -0.62 -18.74 -2.92
C LYS A 91 -0.03 -19.75 -3.89
N ALA A 92 0.20 -19.36 -5.14
CA ALA A 92 0.80 -20.24 -6.15
C ALA A 92 2.18 -20.74 -5.73
N TYR A 93 3.03 -19.85 -5.20
CA TYR A 93 4.34 -20.21 -4.67
C TYR A 93 4.23 -21.19 -3.50
N GLN A 94 3.38 -20.92 -2.53
CA GLN A 94 3.21 -21.80 -1.37
C GLN A 94 2.64 -23.17 -1.77
N ASP A 95 1.71 -23.23 -2.71
CA ASP A 95 1.12 -24.49 -3.19
C ASP A 95 2.15 -25.35 -3.93
N ARG A 96 3.04 -24.72 -4.70
CA ARG A 96 4.13 -25.41 -5.43
C ARG A 96 5.29 -25.82 -4.53
N HIS A 97 5.76 -24.94 -3.65
CA HIS A 97 7.04 -25.10 -2.94
C HIS A 97 6.90 -25.40 -1.43
N CYS A 98 5.70 -25.24 -0.86
CA CYS A 98 5.47 -25.36 0.58
C CYS A 98 4.34 -26.34 0.93
N LYS A 99 3.97 -27.28 0.04
CA LYS A 99 2.86 -28.23 0.25
C LYS A 99 3.07 -29.16 1.46
N ARG A 100 4.32 -29.58 1.72
CA ARG A 100 4.68 -30.47 2.83
C ARG A 100 5.32 -29.74 4.02
N CYS A 101 5.35 -28.41 3.99
CA CYS A 101 5.94 -27.62 5.06
C CYS A 101 4.98 -27.50 6.25
N LYS A 102 5.54 -27.43 7.46
CA LYS A 102 4.78 -27.04 8.64
C LYS A 102 4.14 -25.65 8.43
N PRO A 103 2.96 -25.38 9.02
CA PRO A 103 2.27 -24.09 8.84
C PRO A 103 3.15 -22.87 9.11
N ALA A 104 3.97 -22.89 10.17
CA ALA A 104 4.89 -21.81 10.51
C ALA A 104 5.90 -21.52 9.38
N THR A 105 6.54 -22.57 8.84
CA THR A 105 7.49 -22.44 7.72
C THR A 105 6.81 -22.00 6.43
N ARG A 106 5.59 -22.50 6.17
CA ARG A 106 4.79 -22.07 5.02
C ARG A 106 4.46 -20.58 5.10
N THR A 107 4.08 -20.09 6.27
CA THR A 107 3.83 -18.65 6.52
C THR A 107 5.10 -17.83 6.36
N ALA A 108 6.21 -18.23 7.00
CA ALA A 108 7.48 -17.53 6.92
C ALA A 108 7.98 -17.39 5.48
N ARG A 109 8.00 -18.49 4.70
CA ARG A 109 8.35 -18.45 3.27
C ARG A 109 7.38 -17.62 2.43
N GLY A 110 6.10 -17.61 2.78
CA GLY A 110 5.11 -16.75 2.13
C GLY A 110 5.35 -15.27 2.39
N ASP A 111 5.75 -14.90 3.61
CA ASP A 111 6.09 -13.51 3.97
C ASP A 111 7.35 -13.07 3.23
N GLN A 112 8.41 -13.88 3.26
CA GLN A 112 9.66 -13.67 2.49
C GLN A 112 9.39 -13.51 0.98
N PHE A 113 8.53 -14.36 0.41
CA PHE A 113 8.11 -14.23 -0.97
C PHE A 113 7.43 -12.88 -1.25
N CYS A 114 6.52 -12.43 -0.38
CA CYS A 114 5.83 -11.15 -0.56
C CYS A 114 6.76 -9.94 -0.43
N GLU A 115 7.77 -10.00 0.44
CA GLU A 115 8.79 -8.94 0.55
C GLU A 115 9.63 -8.83 -0.73
N GLY A 116 10.05 -9.99 -1.29
CA GLY A 116 10.65 -10.05 -2.61
C GLY A 116 9.72 -9.49 -3.69
N TRP A 117 8.45 -9.88 -3.67
CA TRP A 117 7.44 -9.41 -4.63
C TRP A 117 7.29 -7.89 -4.64
N CYS A 118 7.21 -7.24 -3.47
CA CYS A 118 7.17 -5.78 -3.38
C CYS A 118 8.44 -5.15 -3.98
N SER A 119 9.61 -5.74 -3.70
CA SER A 119 10.89 -5.27 -4.25
C SER A 119 10.96 -5.40 -5.78
N GLY A 120 10.38 -6.45 -6.34
CA GLY A 120 10.27 -6.65 -7.78
C GLY A 120 9.30 -5.67 -8.44
N ALA A 121 8.12 -5.48 -7.83
CA ALA A 121 7.10 -4.55 -8.32
C ALA A 121 7.60 -3.10 -8.32
N ALA A 122 8.37 -2.70 -7.32
CA ALA A 122 9.03 -1.39 -7.25
C ALA A 122 10.01 -1.12 -8.40
N ARG A 123 10.45 -2.14 -9.14
CA ARG A 123 11.33 -1.96 -10.31
C ARG A 123 10.58 -1.65 -11.60
N VAL A 124 9.27 -1.91 -11.64
CA VAL A 124 8.46 -1.76 -12.86
C VAL A 124 7.34 -0.73 -12.71
N ILE A 125 7.07 -0.29 -11.49
CA ILE A 125 6.12 0.80 -11.19
C ILE A 125 6.91 2.09 -11.04
N GLN A 126 6.53 3.10 -11.81
CA GLN A 126 7.17 4.41 -11.78
C GLN A 126 6.75 5.20 -10.54
N GLU A 127 7.71 5.90 -9.93
CA GLU A 127 7.44 6.82 -8.82
C GLU A 127 6.88 8.15 -9.33
N PHE A 128 5.96 8.73 -8.57
CA PHE A 128 5.39 10.05 -8.82
C PHE A 128 6.33 11.14 -8.28
N GLY A 129 6.52 12.21 -9.05
CA GLY A 129 7.29 13.37 -8.60
C GLY A 129 6.46 14.24 -7.65
N VAL A 130 6.78 14.24 -6.36
CA VAL A 130 6.15 15.10 -5.35
C VAL A 130 6.95 16.38 -5.19
N SER A 131 6.30 17.54 -5.27
CA SER A 131 6.94 18.84 -5.02
C SER A 131 7.21 19.08 -3.53
N PRO A 132 8.17 19.94 -3.14
CA PRO A 132 8.41 20.27 -1.73
C PRO A 132 7.18 20.84 -1.02
N GLN A 133 6.35 21.59 -1.74
CA GLN A 133 5.10 22.15 -1.20
C GLN A 133 4.09 21.05 -0.86
N GLU A 134 3.88 20.09 -1.78
CA GLU A 134 3.00 18.95 -1.53
C GLU A 134 3.52 18.07 -0.38
N ALA A 135 4.84 17.86 -0.29
CA ALA A 135 5.44 17.13 0.83
C ALA A 135 5.15 17.83 2.17
N GLY A 136 5.31 19.16 2.23
CA GLY A 136 4.99 19.94 3.42
C GLY A 136 3.50 19.93 3.79
N LEU A 137 2.60 19.95 2.79
CA LEU A 137 1.15 19.80 3.00
C LEU A 137 0.82 18.44 3.63
N MET A 138 1.42 17.38 3.09
CA MET A 138 1.24 16.00 3.56
C MET A 138 1.77 15.79 4.99
N GLU A 139 2.90 16.40 5.33
CA GLU A 139 3.45 16.38 6.69
C GLU A 139 2.51 17.07 7.69
N ARG A 140 1.99 18.25 7.35
CA ARG A 140 0.99 18.95 8.19
C ARG A 140 -0.28 18.12 8.38
N TYR A 141 -0.75 17.46 7.32
CA TYR A 141 -1.91 16.58 7.41
C TYR A 141 -1.64 15.35 8.29
N THR A 142 -0.44 14.77 8.20
CA THR A 142 0.01 13.68 9.09
C THR A 142 -0.06 14.11 10.55
N GLN A 143 0.39 15.31 10.86
CA GLN A 143 0.34 15.85 12.22
C GLN A 143 -1.10 16.05 12.71
N ARG A 144 -1.99 16.56 11.87
CA ARG A 144 -3.44 16.64 12.18
C ARG A 144 -4.06 15.26 12.44
N LEU A 145 -3.68 14.23 11.67
CA LEU A 145 -4.14 12.86 11.90
C LEU A 145 -3.66 12.32 13.27
N ARG A 146 -2.43 12.64 13.67
CA ARG A 146 -1.88 12.28 14.98
C ARG A 146 -2.68 12.96 16.11
N GLU A 147 -2.95 14.25 15.97
CA GLU A 147 -3.64 15.05 17.00
C GLU A 147 -5.13 14.73 17.12
N CYS A 148 -5.85 14.67 15.99
CA CYS A 148 -7.31 14.56 15.99
C CYS A 148 -7.82 13.11 15.97
N ARG A 149 -7.01 12.16 15.49
CA ARG A 149 -7.44 10.77 15.26
C ARG A 149 -6.53 9.74 15.93
N ASP A 150 -5.56 10.18 16.73
CA ASP A 150 -4.60 9.33 17.43
C ASP A 150 -3.93 8.31 16.50
N VAL A 151 -3.65 8.72 15.26
CA VAL A 151 -2.82 7.92 14.35
C VAL A 151 -1.41 7.93 14.91
N ARG A 152 -0.77 6.75 14.96
CA ARG A 152 0.57 6.58 15.53
C ARG A 152 1.47 5.84 14.55
N ASP A 153 2.76 5.98 14.78
CA ASP A 153 3.76 5.20 14.07
C ASP A 153 3.52 3.71 14.36
N GLY A 154 3.41 2.94 13.28
CA GLY A 154 3.13 1.51 13.37
C GLY A 154 4.42 0.71 13.41
N GLU A 155 4.49 -0.27 14.30
CA GLU A 155 5.52 -1.30 14.24
C GLU A 155 5.18 -2.35 13.19
N MET A 156 6.17 -2.74 12.40
CA MET A 156 6.09 -3.89 11.51
C MET A 156 6.82 -5.09 12.10
N ARG A 157 6.29 -6.29 11.86
CA ARG A 157 7.02 -7.53 12.10
C ARG A 157 7.80 -7.95 10.86
N GLU A 158 9.05 -8.33 11.08
CA GLU A 158 9.86 -8.99 10.08
C GLU A 158 9.31 -10.39 9.75
N ALA A 159 9.56 -10.86 8.53
CA ALA A 159 9.39 -12.27 8.22
C ALA A 159 10.35 -13.10 9.07
N LYS A 160 9.85 -14.18 9.67
CA LYS A 160 10.70 -15.10 10.44
C LYS A 160 11.74 -15.74 9.53
N ASP A 161 12.95 -15.93 10.05
CA ASP A 161 13.98 -16.70 9.35
C ASP A 161 13.52 -18.15 9.15
N CYS A 162 13.86 -18.70 7.99
CA CYS A 162 13.57 -20.09 7.66
C CYS A 162 14.46 -20.60 6.52
N ARG A 163 14.74 -21.90 6.54
CA ARG A 163 15.46 -22.56 5.43
C ARG A 163 14.75 -22.28 4.10
N GLY A 164 15.50 -21.75 3.14
CA GLY A 164 15.00 -21.40 1.80
C GLY A 164 14.35 -20.03 1.70
N ALA A 165 14.58 -19.14 2.67
CA ALA A 165 14.19 -17.72 2.60
C ALA A 165 14.70 -17.06 1.31
N ASP A 166 16.00 -17.18 0.99
CA ASP A 166 16.59 -16.56 -0.20
C ASP A 166 15.90 -16.96 -1.50
N ARG A 167 15.53 -18.24 -1.62
CA ARG A 167 14.79 -18.75 -2.78
C ARG A 167 13.38 -18.16 -2.84
N ALA A 168 12.72 -18.00 -1.69
CA ALA A 168 11.40 -17.40 -1.62
C ALA A 168 11.45 -15.92 -2.00
N VAL A 169 12.40 -15.15 -1.45
CA VAL A 169 12.62 -13.74 -1.78
C VAL A 169 12.93 -13.58 -3.27
N THR A 170 13.85 -14.38 -3.80
CA THR A 170 14.25 -14.33 -5.22
C THR A 170 13.07 -14.65 -6.14
N ALA A 171 12.31 -15.70 -5.84
CA ALA A 171 11.10 -16.04 -6.60
C ALA A 171 10.06 -14.91 -6.54
N GLY A 172 9.84 -14.37 -5.35
CA GLY A 172 8.98 -13.21 -5.13
C GLY A 172 9.38 -12.03 -6.01
N TYR A 173 10.66 -11.67 -6.01
CA TYR A 173 11.22 -10.58 -6.80
C TYR A 173 10.92 -10.73 -8.30
N TYR A 174 11.21 -11.89 -8.89
CA TYR A 174 10.96 -12.10 -10.31
C TYR A 174 9.46 -12.09 -10.65
N GLU A 175 8.61 -12.67 -9.80
CA GLU A 175 7.16 -12.58 -9.96
C GLU A 175 6.63 -11.15 -9.81
N GLY A 176 7.21 -10.37 -8.88
CA GLY A 176 6.88 -8.97 -8.64
C GLY A 176 7.13 -8.08 -9.84
N ARG A 177 8.16 -8.38 -10.65
CA ARG A 177 8.43 -7.64 -11.90
C ARG A 177 7.33 -7.79 -12.96
N ASN A 178 6.43 -8.75 -12.78
CA ASN A 178 5.26 -8.93 -13.64
C ASN A 178 4.02 -8.17 -13.12
N ALA A 179 4.16 -7.36 -12.06
CA ALA A 179 3.07 -6.55 -11.52
C ALA A 179 2.52 -5.59 -12.60
N LYS A 180 1.18 -5.49 -12.66
CA LYS A 180 0.50 -4.63 -13.63
C LYS A 180 -0.52 -3.73 -12.95
N LEU A 181 -0.42 -2.44 -13.19
CA LEU A 181 -1.51 -1.50 -12.96
C LEU A 181 -2.18 -1.25 -14.31
N HIS A 182 -3.51 -1.35 -14.38
CA HIS A 182 -4.21 -1.09 -15.63
C HIS A 182 -3.97 0.37 -16.07
N GLN A 183 -3.83 0.59 -17.38
CA GLN A 183 -3.32 1.82 -18.03
C GLN A 183 -3.98 3.15 -17.61
N GLY A 184 -5.14 3.14 -16.94
CA GLY A 184 -5.76 4.35 -16.37
C GLY A 184 -5.14 4.84 -15.05
N VAL A 185 -4.14 4.11 -14.53
CA VAL A 185 -3.52 4.34 -13.21
C VAL A 185 -2.02 4.67 -13.35
N ASN A 186 -1.43 4.49 -14.52
CA ASN A 186 -0.04 4.91 -14.76
C ASN A 186 -0.04 6.43 -14.93
N GLY A 187 0.21 7.16 -13.84
CA GLY A 187 0.19 8.61 -13.70
C GLY A 187 0.84 9.41 -14.83
N ARG A 188 0.17 9.52 -15.97
CA ARG A 188 0.32 10.65 -16.87
C ARG A 188 -0.32 11.82 -16.14
N GLY A 189 0.53 12.65 -15.54
CA GLY A 189 0.14 13.92 -14.94
C GLY A 189 -0.78 14.68 -15.90
N ASP A 190 -1.75 15.37 -15.30
CA ASP A 190 -2.77 16.18 -15.96
C ASP A 190 -2.26 16.84 -17.25
N ALA A 191 -2.74 16.32 -18.39
CA ALA A 191 -3.04 17.18 -19.51
C ALA A 191 -4.55 17.45 -19.42
N PRO A 192 -5.00 18.73 -19.34
CA PRO A 192 -6.42 19.02 -19.25
C PRO A 192 -7.12 18.43 -20.47
N LEU A 193 -8.12 17.59 -20.22
CA LEU A 193 -9.04 17.10 -21.24
C LEU A 193 -9.81 18.29 -21.79
N ASN A 194 -9.29 18.88 -22.87
CA ASN A 194 -10.06 19.79 -23.71
C ASN A 194 -11.18 18.99 -24.37
N ILE A 195 -12.33 18.93 -23.69
CA ILE A 195 -13.60 18.56 -24.32
C ILE A 195 -14.00 19.74 -25.20
N GLY A 196 -13.53 19.71 -26.45
CA GLY A 196 -14.10 20.51 -27.51
C GLY A 196 -15.54 20.07 -27.73
N ARG A 197 -16.49 20.93 -27.36
CA ARG A 197 -17.85 20.87 -27.91
C ARG A 197 -17.75 21.11 -29.41
N SER A 198 -18.21 20.15 -30.20
CA SER A 198 -18.66 20.36 -31.58
C SER A 198 -20.14 20.74 -31.56
#